data_AF-A0A5P1FAW9-F1
#
_entry.id   AF-A0A5P1FAW9-F1
#
_cell.length_a   1.000
_cell.length_b   1.000
_cell.length_c   1.000
_cell.angle_alpha   90.00
_cell.angle_beta   90.00
_cell.angle_gamma   90.00
#
_symmetry.space_group_name_H-M   'P 1'
#
loop_
_entity.id
_entity.type
_entity.pdbx_description
1 polymer ?
#
loop_
_entity_poly.entity_id
_entity_poly.type
_entity_poly.pdbx_seq_one_letter_code
_entity_poly.pdbx_strand_id
1 'polypeptide(L)'
;MAISLPSLLTPQNPSPSPLKSHRRSPVINRKWRIGASSAAPGVDLGTLEAAIAKKDSDAVKGALDQLGEIGWAKKWSSQPYVSRRMTTLRELTSLGIKNAENLAIPSVRNDAAFLFTVVGTTGFLGVLAGQLPGDWGFFVPYLVGSISLVVLAVGSVSPGLLQAAIGGFSTFFPDYQERIARHEAAHFLVAYLTGLPILGYSLDIGKEHVNLIDDRLQKLIYSGQLDAKELDRLAVVSMAGLAAEGLKYDKVVGQSADLFSLQRFINRSKPPIGKEQQQNLTRWAVLFGASLLKTNATTHEALMAAMSKKASVLECIKAIESAS
;
A
#
# COMPACT_ATOMS: atom_id res chain seq x y z
N MET A 1 81.20 -13.23 -4.65
CA MET A 1 81.71 -13.77 -5.92
C MET A 1 80.55 -13.75 -6.91
N ALA A 2 80.46 -12.69 -7.71
CA ALA A 2 80.63 -12.71 -9.18
C ALA A 2 79.48 -13.45 -9.91
N ILE A 3 78.47 -12.73 -10.43
CA ILE A 3 78.35 -12.21 -11.82
C ILE A 3 77.86 -13.29 -12.81
N SER A 4 76.69 -13.12 -13.43
CA SER A 4 76.54 -12.83 -14.89
C SER A 4 75.11 -13.03 -15.41
N LEU A 5 74.61 -12.00 -16.10
CA LEU A 5 73.54 -12.07 -17.12
C LEU A 5 74.07 -12.70 -18.41
N PRO A 6 73.17 -13.12 -19.33
CA PRO A 6 73.33 -12.71 -20.72
C PRO A 6 72.04 -12.25 -21.40
N SER A 7 72.14 -11.01 -21.91
CA SER A 7 71.91 -10.51 -23.27
C SER A 7 70.78 -10.99 -24.19
N LEU A 8 70.10 -9.96 -24.71
CA LEU A 8 69.21 -9.89 -25.87
C LEU A 8 69.73 -10.59 -27.14
N LEU A 9 68.77 -11.15 -27.89
CA LEU A 9 68.83 -11.28 -29.34
C LEU A 9 67.48 -10.87 -29.95
N THR A 10 67.49 -9.81 -30.76
CA THR A 10 66.47 -9.50 -31.76
C THR A 10 66.82 -10.21 -33.08
N PRO A 11 65.81 -10.65 -33.85
CA PRO A 11 65.85 -10.29 -35.27
C PRO A 11 64.48 -9.89 -35.87
N GLN A 12 64.55 -8.76 -36.57
CA GLN A 12 63.93 -8.32 -37.83
C GLN A 12 62.62 -8.95 -38.38
N ASN A 13 61.72 -8.02 -38.72
CA ASN A 13 60.51 -8.12 -39.56
C ASN A 13 60.72 -8.76 -40.94
N PRO A 14 59.64 -9.33 -41.49
CA PRO A 14 59.21 -8.99 -42.85
C PRO A 14 57.72 -8.54 -42.91
N SER A 15 57.48 -7.48 -43.68
CA SER A 15 56.15 -6.97 -44.09
C SER A 15 55.79 -7.43 -45.53
N PRO A 16 54.61 -7.13 -46.09
CA PRO A 16 53.25 -7.45 -45.63
C PRO A 16 52.35 -8.02 -46.77
N SER A 17 51.22 -8.64 -46.43
CA SER A 17 50.11 -8.95 -47.38
C SER A 17 48.74 -8.88 -46.63
N PRO A 18 47.59 -8.71 -47.30
CA PRO A 18 46.83 -7.46 -47.21
C PRO A 18 45.48 -7.55 -46.47
N LEU A 19 45.08 -6.38 -45.95
CA LEU A 19 43.71 -5.85 -45.81
C LEU A 19 42.55 -6.85 -45.65
N LYS A 20 42.08 -7.00 -44.41
CA LYS A 20 40.66 -7.26 -44.11
C LYS A 20 40.08 -6.11 -43.30
N SER A 21 39.25 -5.32 -43.96
CA SER A 21 38.49 -4.21 -43.38
C SER A 21 37.55 -4.71 -42.28
N HIS A 22 37.83 -4.39 -41.02
CA HIS A 22 36.84 -4.44 -39.95
C HIS A 22 36.16 -3.08 -39.85
N ARG A 23 34.91 -3.06 -40.33
CA ARG A 23 33.98 -1.93 -40.27
C ARG A 23 33.74 -1.59 -38.80
N ARG A 24 34.15 -0.40 -38.36
CA ARG A 24 33.82 0.14 -37.04
C ARG A 24 32.32 0.44 -37.00
N SER A 25 31.59 -0.26 -36.15
CA SER A 25 30.20 0.07 -35.79
C SER A 25 30.18 1.38 -34.98
N PRO A 26 29.24 2.30 -35.23
CA PRO A 26 29.15 3.53 -34.46
C PRO A 26 28.58 3.25 -33.06
N VAL A 27 29.24 3.81 -32.05
CA VAL A 27 28.76 3.84 -30.66
C VAL A 27 27.53 4.74 -30.61
N ILE A 28 26.35 4.14 -30.53
CA ILE A 28 25.10 4.87 -30.30
C ILE A 28 25.03 5.22 -28.81
N ASN A 29 25.28 6.49 -28.51
CA ASN A 29 25.03 7.09 -27.21
C ASN A 29 23.51 7.08 -26.94
N ARG A 30 23.00 6.03 -26.28
CA ARG A 30 21.61 5.99 -25.81
C ARG A 30 21.45 6.95 -24.64
N LYS A 31 21.12 8.20 -24.94
CA LYS A 31 20.43 9.08 -23.98
C LYS A 31 19.13 8.39 -23.60
N TRP A 32 19.00 7.97 -22.34
CA TRP A 32 17.73 7.53 -21.76
C TRP A 32 16.76 8.71 -21.77
N ARG A 33 16.00 8.85 -22.85
CA ARG A 33 14.75 9.60 -22.83
C ARG A 33 13.74 8.72 -22.09
N ILE A 34 13.17 9.28 -21.04
CA ILE A 34 12.00 8.74 -20.34
C ILE A 34 10.91 8.55 -21.39
N GLY A 35 10.70 7.31 -21.83
CA GLY A 35 9.56 6.95 -22.65
C GLY A 35 8.35 6.91 -21.74
N ALA A 36 7.55 7.97 -21.75
CA ALA A 36 6.15 7.86 -21.36
C ALA A 36 5.53 6.79 -22.28
N SER A 37 5.23 5.62 -21.72
CA SER A 37 4.50 4.59 -22.44
C SER A 37 3.15 5.18 -22.84
N SER A 38 2.91 5.16 -24.14
CA SER A 38 1.76 5.73 -24.84
C SER A 38 0.43 5.30 -24.21
N ALA A 39 -0.14 6.15 -23.34
CA ALA A 39 -1.58 6.22 -23.18
C ALA A 39 -2.17 6.55 -24.57
N ALA A 40 -3.17 5.79 -25.01
CA ALA A 40 -3.79 5.94 -26.32
C ALA A 40 -4.10 7.43 -26.63
N PRO A 41 -3.64 7.98 -27.76
CA PRO A 41 -3.85 9.38 -28.08
C PRO A 41 -5.31 9.61 -28.46
N GLY A 42 -6.03 10.45 -27.70
CA GLY A 42 -7.31 11.01 -28.13
C GLY A 42 -8.54 10.75 -27.24
N VAL A 43 -8.39 10.11 -26.07
CA VAL A 43 -9.52 9.91 -25.15
C VAL A 43 -9.66 11.11 -24.21
N ASP A 44 -10.81 11.80 -24.27
CA ASP A 44 -11.12 12.91 -23.37
C ASP A 44 -11.43 12.38 -21.96
N LEU A 45 -10.50 12.64 -21.03
CA LEU A 45 -10.63 12.27 -19.62
C LEU A 45 -11.26 13.40 -18.79
N GLY A 46 -11.61 14.54 -19.39
CA GLY A 46 -12.17 15.70 -18.71
C GLY A 46 -13.49 15.39 -18.01
N THR A 47 -14.33 14.53 -18.60
CA THR A 47 -15.58 14.06 -17.98
C THR A 47 -15.32 13.29 -16.69
N LEU A 48 -14.32 12.39 -16.69
CA LEU A 48 -13.94 11.62 -15.51
C LEU A 48 -13.33 12.52 -14.44
N GLU A 49 -12.44 13.44 -14.83
CA GLU A 49 -11.81 14.39 -13.91
C GLU A 49 -12.86 15.30 -13.23
N ALA A 50 -13.80 15.83 -14.00
CA ALA A 50 -14.89 16.65 -13.48
C ALA A 50 -15.81 15.86 -12.51
N ALA A 51 -16.09 14.59 -12.81
CA ALA A 51 -16.88 13.72 -11.94
C ALA A 51 -16.16 13.44 -10.61
N ILE A 52 -14.86 13.14 -10.65
CA ILE A 52 -14.02 12.95 -9.45
C ILE A 52 -13.98 14.24 -8.62
N ALA A 53 -13.80 15.39 -9.26
CA ALA A 53 -13.75 16.69 -8.56
C ALA A 53 -15.07 17.02 -7.85
N LYS A 54 -16.21 16.66 -8.45
CA LYS A 54 -17.55 16.79 -7.85
C LYS A 54 -17.86 15.72 -6.80
N LYS A 55 -17.00 14.70 -6.67
CA LYS A 55 -17.22 13.51 -5.84
C LYS A 55 -18.51 12.75 -6.17
N ASP A 56 -18.95 12.80 -7.42
CA ASP A 56 -20.18 12.14 -7.85
C ASP A 56 -19.90 10.68 -8.25
N SER A 57 -20.28 9.74 -7.38
CA SER A 57 -20.05 8.31 -7.58
C SER A 57 -20.71 7.75 -8.84
N ASP A 58 -21.92 8.20 -9.18
CA ASP A 58 -22.65 7.66 -10.32
C ASP A 58 -22.07 8.21 -11.63
N ALA A 59 -21.67 9.48 -11.64
CA ALA A 59 -20.99 10.09 -12.78
C ALA A 59 -19.59 9.49 -13.01
N VAL A 60 -18.82 9.23 -11.94
CA VAL A 60 -17.50 8.56 -12.07
C VAL A 60 -17.66 7.17 -12.66
N LYS A 61 -18.65 6.40 -12.18
CA LYS A 61 -18.94 5.07 -12.73
C LYS A 61 -19.34 5.16 -14.21
N GLY A 62 -20.27 6.05 -14.56
CA GLY A 62 -20.72 6.22 -15.94
C GLY A 62 -19.59 6.62 -16.89
N ALA A 63 -18.70 7.51 -16.46
CA ALA A 63 -17.52 7.90 -17.24
C ALA A 63 -16.55 6.72 -17.43
N LEU A 64 -16.29 5.92 -16.39
CA LEU A 64 -15.43 4.73 -16.50
C LEU A 64 -16.05 3.63 -17.36
N ASP A 65 -17.36 3.43 -17.29
CA ASP A 65 -18.07 2.47 -18.13
C ASP A 65 -17.94 2.86 -19.62
N GLN A 66 -18.12 4.14 -19.96
CA GLN A 66 -17.90 4.67 -21.33
C GLN A 66 -16.45 4.50 -21.79
N LEU A 67 -15.48 4.79 -20.91
CA LEU A 67 -14.06 4.59 -21.21
C LEU A 67 -13.71 3.10 -21.40
N GLY A 68 -14.43 2.20 -20.72
CA GLY A 68 -14.35 0.76 -20.91
C GLY A 68 -14.88 0.33 -22.28
N GLU A 69 -16.02 0.87 -22.72
CA GLU A 69 -16.60 0.60 -24.04
C GLU A 69 -15.68 1.05 -25.19
N ILE A 70 -14.98 2.17 -25.01
CA ILE A 70 -13.98 2.67 -25.97
C ILE A 70 -12.66 1.87 -25.92
N GLY A 71 -12.52 0.95 -24.96
CA GLY A 71 -11.36 0.08 -24.80
C GLY A 71 -10.16 0.74 -24.12
N TRP A 72 -10.36 1.91 -23.50
CA TRP A 72 -9.32 2.59 -22.71
C TRP A 72 -9.21 2.01 -21.30
N ALA A 73 -10.34 1.85 -20.60
CA ALA A 73 -10.39 1.32 -19.24
C ALA A 73 -10.55 -0.21 -19.25
N LYS A 74 -9.51 -0.95 -19.64
CA LYS A 74 -9.59 -2.40 -19.84
C LYS A 74 -9.69 -3.17 -18.52
N LYS A 75 -9.06 -2.66 -17.46
CA LYS A 75 -9.05 -3.30 -16.15
C LYS A 75 -10.26 -2.91 -15.31
N TRP A 76 -10.91 -1.79 -15.63
CA TRP A 76 -12.13 -1.34 -14.97
C TRP A 76 -13.21 -2.41 -15.03
N SER A 77 -13.75 -2.78 -13.87
CA SER A 77 -14.82 -3.77 -13.76
C SER A 77 -14.51 -5.10 -14.48
N SER A 78 -13.23 -5.47 -14.60
CA SER A 78 -12.78 -6.72 -15.24
C SER A 78 -13.07 -7.97 -14.39
N GLN A 79 -13.34 -7.78 -13.10
CA GLN A 79 -13.71 -8.83 -12.14
C GLN A 79 -15.02 -8.47 -11.41
N PRO A 80 -16.15 -8.27 -12.14
CA PRO A 80 -17.40 -7.81 -11.53
C PRO A 80 -18.14 -8.94 -10.82
N TYR A 81 -17.88 -10.19 -11.21
CA TYR A 81 -18.50 -11.37 -10.65
C TYR A 81 -17.69 -11.87 -9.46
N VAL A 82 -18.21 -11.57 -8.29
CA VAL A 82 -17.66 -12.01 -7.03
C VAL A 82 -18.65 -13.02 -6.46
N SER A 83 -18.24 -14.28 -6.33
CA SER A 83 -19.09 -15.37 -5.83
C SER A 83 -18.48 -15.97 -4.58
N ARG A 84 -19.20 -15.86 -3.46
CA ARG A 84 -18.81 -16.42 -2.18
C ARG A 84 -18.74 -17.94 -2.24
N ARG A 85 -17.66 -18.51 -1.72
CA ARG A 85 -17.51 -19.95 -1.47
C ARG A 85 -17.01 -20.23 -0.06
N MET A 86 -17.18 -21.47 0.40
CA MET A 86 -16.54 -21.91 1.63
C MET A 86 -15.02 -21.91 1.46
N THR A 87 -14.32 -21.25 2.38
CA THR A 87 -12.87 -21.04 2.32
C THR A 87 -12.23 -21.43 3.65
N THR A 88 -11.22 -22.28 3.56
CA THR A 88 -10.47 -22.75 4.74
C THR A 88 -9.25 -21.85 5.03
N LEU A 89 -8.77 -21.87 6.28
CA LEU A 89 -7.53 -21.14 6.64
C LEU A 89 -6.32 -21.66 5.86
N ARG A 90 -6.28 -22.97 5.55
CA ARG A 90 -5.19 -23.59 4.80
C ARG A 90 -5.05 -23.04 3.39
N GLU A 91 -6.15 -22.66 2.76
CA GLU A 91 -6.11 -22.01 1.44
C GLU A 91 -5.41 -20.65 1.50
N LEU A 92 -5.66 -19.86 2.56
CA LEU A 92 -4.97 -18.58 2.78
C LEU A 92 -3.46 -18.77 2.92
N THR A 93 -3.04 -19.75 3.72
CA THR A 93 -1.62 -20.11 3.87
C THR A 93 -1.01 -20.58 2.56
N SER A 94 -1.73 -21.42 1.80
CA SER A 94 -1.26 -21.91 0.49
C SER A 94 -1.12 -20.79 -0.55
N LEU A 95 -1.91 -19.72 -0.43
CA LEU A 95 -1.85 -18.57 -1.30
C LEU A 95 -0.66 -17.65 -0.96
N GLY A 96 -0.04 -17.83 0.21
CA GLY A 96 1.18 -17.12 0.63
C GLY A 96 0.97 -16.20 1.82
N ILE A 97 -0.18 -16.24 2.49
CA ILE A 97 -0.40 -15.50 3.73
C ILE A 97 0.17 -16.32 4.88
N LYS A 98 1.35 -15.92 5.35
CA LYS A 98 2.17 -16.74 6.25
C LYS A 98 1.52 -17.02 7.61
N ASN A 99 0.79 -16.05 8.17
CA ASN A 99 0.18 -16.13 9.49
C ASN A 99 -1.34 -15.85 9.41
N ALA A 100 -2.06 -16.70 8.68
CA ALA A 100 -3.49 -16.53 8.42
C ALA A 100 -4.34 -16.53 9.71
N GLU A 101 -3.89 -17.22 10.75
CA GLU A 101 -4.50 -17.27 12.08
C GLU A 101 -4.42 -15.93 12.84
N ASN A 102 -3.44 -15.07 12.50
CA ASN A 102 -3.21 -13.80 13.18
C ASN A 102 -3.92 -12.61 12.50
N LEU A 103 -4.65 -12.85 11.40
CA LEU A 103 -5.30 -11.82 10.56
C LEU A 103 -6.42 -11.01 11.25
N ALA A 104 -6.70 -11.27 12.53
CA ALA A 104 -7.70 -10.56 13.32
C ALA A 104 -7.19 -10.13 14.72
N ILE A 105 -5.89 -10.33 15.02
CA ILE A 105 -5.30 -9.89 16.28
C ILE A 105 -4.70 -8.47 16.09
N PRO A 106 -5.16 -7.45 16.84
CA PRO A 106 -4.63 -6.10 16.70
C PRO A 106 -3.12 -6.09 16.99
N SER A 107 -2.37 -5.32 16.20
CA SER A 107 -0.92 -5.26 16.37
C SER A 107 -0.49 -4.10 17.25
N VAL A 108 0.27 -4.42 18.30
CA VAL A 108 0.90 -3.45 19.21
C VAL A 108 2.27 -2.94 18.73
N ARG A 109 2.63 -3.16 17.45
CA ARG A 109 3.99 -2.83 16.93
C ARG A 109 4.29 -1.33 17.01
N ASN A 110 3.35 -0.49 16.60
CA ASN A 110 3.53 0.95 16.58
C ASN A 110 3.57 1.51 18.01
N ASP A 111 2.69 1.03 18.88
CA ASP A 111 2.65 1.39 20.31
C ASP A 111 3.97 1.02 20.98
N ALA A 112 4.46 -0.19 20.75
CA ALA A 112 5.73 -0.66 21.29
C ALA A 112 6.90 0.17 20.75
N ALA A 113 6.98 0.41 19.44
CA ALA A 113 8.06 1.21 18.85
C ALA A 113 8.09 2.64 19.41
N PHE A 114 6.91 3.27 19.56
CA PHE A 114 6.79 4.59 20.17
C PHE A 114 7.24 4.58 21.63
N LEU A 115 6.69 3.67 22.45
CA LEU A 115 7.02 3.59 23.89
C LEU A 115 8.50 3.25 24.11
N PHE A 116 9.06 2.28 23.38
CA PHE A 116 10.49 1.96 23.48
C PHE A 116 11.37 3.14 23.08
N THR A 117 10.99 3.89 22.04
CA THR A 117 11.77 5.07 21.62
C THR A 117 11.67 6.18 22.66
N VAL A 118 10.48 6.50 23.15
CA VAL A 118 10.28 7.55 24.16
C VAL A 118 11.02 7.20 25.45
N VAL A 119 10.80 5.99 25.98
CA VAL A 119 11.44 5.55 27.23
C VAL A 119 12.95 5.40 27.06
N GLY A 120 13.40 4.81 25.95
CA GLY A 120 14.81 4.63 25.65
C GLY A 120 15.56 5.96 25.49
N THR A 121 15.01 6.89 24.71
CA THR A 121 15.64 8.21 24.47
C THR A 121 15.63 9.08 25.71
N THR A 122 14.51 9.14 26.45
CA THR A 122 14.43 9.90 27.72
C THR A 122 15.34 9.29 28.78
N GLY A 123 15.42 7.97 28.88
CA GLY A 123 16.35 7.29 29.78
C GLY A 123 17.81 7.59 29.44
N PHE A 124 18.19 7.44 28.17
CA PHE A 124 19.55 7.72 27.70
C PHE A 124 19.95 9.19 27.88
N LEU A 125 19.08 10.13 27.49
CA LEU A 125 19.30 11.56 27.69
C LEU A 125 19.32 11.93 29.18
N GLY A 126 18.52 11.26 30.02
CA GLY A 126 18.55 11.44 31.46
C GLY A 126 19.90 11.05 32.06
N VAL A 127 20.49 9.93 31.63
CA VAL A 127 21.83 9.50 32.08
C VAL A 127 22.91 10.49 31.64
N LEU A 128 22.87 10.97 30.39
CA LEU A 128 23.82 11.97 29.91
C LEU A 128 23.64 13.32 30.61
N ALA A 129 22.40 13.75 30.82
CA ALA A 129 22.07 14.97 31.53
C ALA A 129 22.54 14.93 32.99
N GLY A 130 22.60 13.75 33.60
CA GLY A 130 23.13 13.56 34.96
C GLY A 130 24.62 13.89 35.09
N GLN A 131 25.36 13.97 33.98
CA GLN A 131 26.76 14.39 33.94
C GLN A 131 26.94 15.92 33.85
N LEU A 132 25.85 16.69 33.77
CA LEU A 132 25.93 18.14 33.72
C LEU A 132 26.41 18.72 35.07
N PRO A 133 27.24 19.78 35.05
CA PRO A 133 27.79 20.36 36.25
C PRO A 133 26.72 21.13 37.05
N GLY A 134 26.87 21.08 38.38
CA GLY A 134 26.00 21.78 39.33
C GLY A 134 24.58 21.23 39.35
N ASP A 135 23.64 22.09 39.74
CA ASP A 135 22.24 21.73 39.95
C ASP A 135 21.54 21.19 38.68
N TRP A 136 22.05 21.51 37.49
CA TRP A 136 21.53 21.00 36.22
C TRP A 136 21.65 19.48 36.10
N GLY A 137 22.71 18.87 36.65
CA GLY A 137 22.86 17.42 36.70
C GLY A 137 21.82 16.72 37.58
N PHE A 138 21.22 17.45 38.53
CA PHE A 138 20.13 16.96 39.36
C PHE A 138 18.77 17.18 38.67
N PHE A 139 18.45 18.39 38.22
CA PHE A 139 17.10 18.72 37.74
C PHE A 139 16.78 18.19 36.34
N VAL A 140 17.74 18.21 35.41
CA VAL A 140 17.47 17.85 34.00
C VAL A 140 17.08 16.38 33.83
N PRO A 141 17.73 15.39 34.49
CA PRO A 141 17.30 13.99 34.40
C PRO A 141 15.87 13.75 34.86
N TYR A 142 15.41 14.40 35.93
CA TYR A 142 14.02 14.26 36.39
C TYR A 142 13.03 14.87 35.41
N LEU A 143 13.35 16.05 34.84
CA LEU A 143 12.50 16.66 33.82
C LEU A 143 12.40 15.77 32.57
N VAL A 144 13.52 15.22 32.10
CA VAL A 144 13.55 14.32 30.94
C VAL A 144 12.81 13.01 31.25
N GLY A 145 13.03 12.42 32.42
CA GLY A 145 12.32 11.21 32.86
C GLY A 145 10.80 11.42 33.01
N SER A 146 10.37 12.63 33.41
CA SER A 146 8.96 12.96 33.56
C SER A 146 8.17 12.88 32.24
N ILE A 147 8.83 13.02 31.08
CA ILE A 147 8.21 12.86 29.75
C ILE A 147 7.56 11.48 29.61
N SER A 148 8.23 10.42 30.08
CA SER A 148 7.67 9.05 30.04
C SER A 148 6.42 8.92 30.92
N LEU A 149 6.39 9.60 32.07
CA LEU A 149 5.21 9.63 32.95
C LEU A 149 4.06 10.42 32.32
N VAL A 150 4.35 11.53 31.64
CA VAL A 150 3.34 12.31 30.91
C VAL A 150 2.74 11.49 29.77
N VAL A 151 3.56 10.77 29.01
CA VAL A 151 3.08 9.87 27.94
C VAL A 151 2.16 8.79 28.51
N LEU A 152 2.52 8.17 29.64
CA LEU A 152 1.68 7.20 30.33
C LEU A 152 0.38 7.83 30.81
N ALA A 153 0.44 9.03 31.40
CA ALA A 153 -0.74 9.75 31.85
C ALA A 153 -1.70 10.07 30.70
N VAL A 154 -1.19 10.58 29.57
CA VAL A 154 -1.98 10.85 28.36
C VAL A 154 -2.61 9.57 27.83
N GLY A 155 -1.85 8.47 27.75
CA GLY A 155 -2.37 7.17 27.36
C GLY A 155 -3.53 6.68 28.21
N SER A 156 -3.53 7.02 29.51
CA SER A 156 -4.60 6.66 30.43
C SER A 156 -5.83 7.57 30.37
N VAL A 157 -5.65 8.89 30.21
CA VAL A 157 -6.76 9.86 30.27
C VAL A 157 -7.37 10.17 28.90
N SER A 158 -6.56 10.05 27.83
CA SER A 158 -6.97 10.34 26.46
C SER A 158 -6.27 9.42 25.47
N PRO A 159 -6.75 8.17 25.33
CA PRO A 159 -6.16 7.19 24.42
C PRO A 159 -6.09 7.69 22.96
N GLY A 160 -7.05 8.51 22.52
CA GLY A 160 -7.07 9.06 21.16
C GLY A 160 -5.92 10.04 20.86
N LEU A 161 -5.50 10.85 21.84
CA LEU A 161 -4.34 11.72 21.68
C LEU A 161 -3.04 10.92 21.58
N LEU A 162 -2.91 9.86 22.37
CA LEU A 162 -1.77 8.95 22.29
C LEU A 162 -1.73 8.26 20.91
N GLN A 163 -2.87 7.80 20.40
CA GLN A 163 -2.96 7.19 19.08
C GLN A 163 -2.56 8.17 17.96
N ALA A 164 -2.97 9.44 18.06
CA ALA A 164 -2.55 10.47 17.11
C ALA A 164 -1.04 10.73 17.17
N ALA A 165 -0.45 10.77 18.38
CA ALA A 165 0.99 10.92 18.56
C ALA A 165 1.78 9.72 18.02
N ILE A 166 1.31 8.50 18.26
CA ILE A 166 1.88 7.26 17.71
C ILE A 166 1.81 7.28 16.18
N GLY A 167 0.66 7.68 15.62
CA GLY A 167 0.49 7.89 14.19
C GLY A 167 1.51 8.88 13.63
N GLY A 168 1.60 10.08 14.21
CA GLY A 168 2.59 11.08 13.82
C GLY A 168 4.03 10.56 13.87
N PHE A 169 4.40 9.87 14.96
CA PHE A 169 5.74 9.27 15.12
C PHE A 169 6.03 8.20 14.06
N SER A 170 5.03 7.38 13.72
CA SER A 170 5.20 6.33 12.72
C SER A 170 5.52 6.85 11.31
N THR A 171 5.27 8.14 11.01
CA THR A 171 5.69 8.81 9.77
C THR A 171 7.20 8.79 9.54
N PHE A 172 8.00 8.79 10.62
CA PHE A 172 9.46 8.80 10.52
C PHE A 172 10.05 7.47 10.04
N PHE A 173 9.24 6.40 9.95
CA PHE A 173 9.70 5.08 9.51
C PHE A 173 9.29 4.80 8.06
N PRO A 174 10.24 4.72 7.11
CA PRO A 174 9.93 4.40 5.72
C PRO A 174 9.17 3.08 5.52
N ASP A 175 9.46 2.07 6.34
CA ASP A 175 8.74 0.78 6.34
C ASP A 175 7.23 0.95 6.61
N TYR A 176 6.86 1.90 7.48
CA TYR A 176 5.47 2.18 7.79
C TYR A 176 4.74 2.89 6.64
N GLN A 177 5.42 3.85 5.99
CA GLN A 177 4.89 4.54 4.81
C GLN A 177 4.68 3.57 3.63
N GLU A 178 5.65 2.71 3.34
CA GLU A 178 5.50 1.67 2.32
C GLU A 178 4.31 0.77 2.63
N ARG A 179 4.11 0.44 3.90
CA ARG A 179 3.03 -0.43 4.34
C ARG A 179 1.66 0.20 4.17
N ILE A 180 1.49 1.47 4.55
CA ILE A 180 0.24 2.21 4.30
C ILE A 180 0.00 2.32 2.79
N ALA A 181 1.00 2.70 2.01
CA ALA A 181 0.86 2.81 0.56
C ALA A 181 0.42 1.48 -0.08
N ARG A 182 1.02 0.35 0.35
CA ARG A 182 0.65 -0.99 -0.09
C ARG A 182 -0.79 -1.34 0.30
N HIS A 183 -1.19 -1.01 1.51
CA HIS A 183 -2.52 -1.26 2.07
C HIS A 183 -3.61 -0.48 1.31
N GLU A 184 -3.45 0.84 1.19
CA GLU A 184 -4.41 1.71 0.50
C GLU A 184 -4.45 1.45 -1.02
N ALA A 185 -3.30 1.18 -1.65
CA ALA A 185 -3.25 0.78 -3.06
C ALA A 185 -4.03 -0.53 -3.32
N ALA A 186 -4.10 -1.42 -2.33
CA ALA A 186 -4.85 -2.65 -2.47
C ALA A 186 -6.36 -2.40 -2.48
N HIS A 187 -6.87 -1.56 -1.56
CA HIS A 187 -8.26 -1.11 -1.57
C HIS A 187 -8.62 -0.46 -2.91
N PHE A 188 -7.78 0.47 -3.38
CA PHE A 188 -7.97 1.17 -4.63
C PHE A 188 -8.03 0.18 -5.81
N LEU A 189 -7.03 -0.68 -5.96
CA LEU A 189 -6.96 -1.61 -7.09
C LEU A 189 -8.12 -2.61 -7.09
N VAL A 190 -8.43 -3.21 -5.95
CA VAL A 190 -9.50 -4.21 -5.85
C VAL A 190 -10.87 -3.57 -6.08
N ALA A 191 -11.11 -2.35 -5.61
CA ALA A 191 -12.32 -1.60 -5.94
C ALA A 191 -12.44 -1.32 -7.44
N TYR A 192 -11.35 -0.88 -8.07
CA TYR A 192 -11.30 -0.60 -9.50
C TYR A 192 -11.60 -1.85 -10.35
N LEU A 193 -10.98 -2.98 -10.02
CA LEU A 193 -11.21 -4.26 -10.72
C LEU A 193 -12.63 -4.80 -10.53
N THR A 194 -13.26 -4.53 -9.39
CA THR A 194 -14.64 -4.97 -9.08
C THR A 194 -15.72 -3.99 -9.53
N GLY A 195 -15.34 -2.88 -10.17
CA GLY A 195 -16.26 -1.88 -10.72
C GLY A 195 -16.88 -0.97 -9.66
N LEU A 196 -16.17 -0.74 -8.55
CA LEU A 196 -16.56 0.23 -7.52
C LEU A 196 -15.83 1.56 -7.77
N PRO A 197 -16.57 2.67 -7.97
CA PRO A 197 -15.99 3.97 -8.28
C PRO A 197 -15.17 4.51 -7.11
N ILE A 198 -14.17 5.33 -7.39
CA ILE A 198 -13.20 5.82 -6.41
C ILE A 198 -13.25 7.33 -6.42
N LEU A 199 -13.67 7.95 -5.31
CA LEU A 199 -13.85 9.40 -5.21
C LEU A 199 -12.61 10.12 -4.68
N GLY A 200 -11.78 9.41 -3.93
CA GLY A 200 -10.56 9.96 -3.35
C GLY A 200 -9.80 8.90 -2.58
N TYR A 201 -8.57 9.22 -2.23
CA TYR A 201 -7.78 8.44 -1.31
C TYR A 201 -6.90 9.37 -0.48
N SER A 202 -6.51 8.88 0.69
CA SER A 202 -5.56 9.56 1.57
C SER A 202 -4.58 8.53 2.11
N LEU A 203 -3.30 8.85 1.98
CA LEU A 203 -2.22 8.15 2.67
C LEU A 203 -1.80 8.86 3.96
N ASP A 204 -2.48 9.96 4.32
CA ASP A 204 -2.15 10.72 5.52
C ASP A 204 -2.55 9.91 6.76
N ILE A 205 -1.61 9.75 7.69
CA ILE A 205 -1.75 8.92 8.89
C ILE A 205 -2.83 9.49 9.82
N GLY A 206 -3.74 8.64 10.30
CA GLY A 206 -4.95 8.99 11.04
C GLY A 206 -6.13 9.42 10.15
N LYS A 207 -5.93 9.46 8.84
CA LYS A 207 -6.95 9.66 7.80
C LYS A 207 -6.80 8.65 6.66
N GLU A 208 -6.08 7.55 6.89
CA GLU A 208 -5.91 6.48 5.92
C GLU A 208 -7.27 5.89 5.57
N HIS A 209 -7.69 6.19 4.35
CA HIS A 209 -8.94 5.70 3.79
C HIS A 209 -8.93 6.00 2.29
N VAL A 210 -9.18 4.98 1.49
CA VAL A 210 -9.73 5.19 0.16
C VAL A 210 -11.21 5.55 0.35
N ASN A 211 -11.57 6.80 0.02
CA ASN A 211 -12.96 7.28 -0.04
C ASN A 211 -13.63 6.65 -1.27
N LEU A 212 -13.83 5.35 -1.20
CA LEU A 212 -14.38 4.52 -2.26
C LEU A 212 -15.90 4.64 -2.33
N ILE A 213 -16.53 4.98 -1.21
CA ILE A 213 -17.91 4.56 -1.01
C ILE A 213 -18.80 5.68 -0.43
N ASP A 214 -18.34 6.89 -0.09
CA ASP A 214 -19.16 7.79 0.75
C ASP A 214 -20.60 7.99 0.23
N ASP A 215 -20.83 8.19 -1.07
CA ASP A 215 -22.19 8.29 -1.62
C ASP A 215 -22.95 6.96 -1.75
N ARG A 216 -22.29 5.83 -2.09
CA ARG A 216 -22.96 4.51 -2.18
C ARG A 216 -23.17 3.90 -0.80
N LEU A 217 -22.24 4.08 0.14
CA LEU A 217 -22.38 3.81 1.57
C LEU A 217 -23.53 4.66 2.06
N GLN A 218 -23.56 5.96 1.75
CA GLN A 218 -24.64 6.84 2.17
C GLN A 218 -25.98 6.34 1.62
N LYS A 219 -26.09 6.01 0.33
CA LYS A 219 -27.29 5.40 -0.27
C LYS A 219 -27.66 4.05 0.37
N LEU A 220 -26.69 3.18 0.70
CA LEU A 220 -26.92 1.89 1.38
C LEU A 220 -27.22 2.03 2.88
N ILE A 221 -26.70 3.07 3.51
CA ILE A 221 -27.01 3.51 4.88
C ILE A 221 -28.45 4.02 4.90
N TYR A 222 -28.89 4.76 3.88
CA TYR A 222 -30.25 5.28 3.75
C TYR A 222 -31.27 4.22 3.28
N SER A 223 -30.89 3.27 2.42
CA SER A 223 -31.79 2.21 1.93
C SER A 223 -31.98 1.06 2.94
N GLY A 224 -31.03 0.90 3.86
CA GLY A 224 -31.10 -0.05 4.98
C GLY A 224 -31.08 -1.53 4.59
N GLN A 225 -30.76 -1.87 3.33
CA GLN A 225 -30.71 -3.25 2.84
C GLN A 225 -29.57 -3.42 1.83
N LEU A 226 -28.54 -4.19 2.23
CA LEU A 226 -27.45 -4.63 1.37
C LEU A 226 -27.77 -6.02 0.80
N ASP A 227 -27.81 -6.14 -0.53
CA ASP A 227 -27.93 -7.45 -1.20
C ASP A 227 -26.66 -8.29 -0.99
N ALA A 228 -26.78 -9.62 -1.07
CA ALA A 228 -25.68 -10.55 -0.88
C ALA A 228 -24.51 -10.28 -1.85
N LYS A 229 -24.80 -9.93 -3.11
CA LYS A 229 -23.77 -9.61 -4.12
C LYS A 229 -23.02 -8.33 -3.80
N GLU A 230 -23.73 -7.33 -3.28
CA GLU A 230 -23.12 -6.06 -2.90
C GLU A 230 -22.27 -6.21 -1.64
N LEU A 231 -22.76 -6.98 -0.65
CA LEU A 231 -21.99 -7.35 0.53
C LEU A 231 -20.70 -8.06 0.14
N ASP A 232 -20.75 -9.02 -0.79
CA ASP A 232 -19.58 -9.76 -1.24
C ASP A 232 -18.51 -8.84 -1.87
N ARG A 233 -18.92 -7.91 -2.74
CA ARG A 233 -18.01 -6.94 -3.34
C ARG A 233 -17.39 -6.01 -2.31
N LEU A 234 -18.21 -5.45 -1.41
CA LEU A 234 -17.73 -4.56 -0.34
C LEU A 234 -16.82 -5.29 0.65
N ALA A 235 -17.10 -6.56 0.94
CA ALA A 235 -16.27 -7.37 1.81
C ALA A 235 -14.88 -7.62 1.20
N VAL A 236 -14.82 -7.98 -0.08
CA VAL A 236 -13.56 -8.15 -0.83
C VAL A 236 -12.73 -6.87 -0.82
N VAL A 237 -13.35 -5.72 -1.09
CA VAL A 237 -12.66 -4.43 -1.05
C VAL A 237 -12.19 -4.09 0.36
N SER A 238 -13.04 -4.29 1.38
CA SER A 238 -12.67 -4.02 2.78
C SER A 238 -11.51 -4.89 3.25
N MET A 239 -11.39 -6.12 2.74
CA MET A 239 -10.31 -7.03 3.13
C MET A 239 -9.06 -6.93 2.24
N ALA A 240 -9.06 -6.05 1.24
CA ALA A 240 -7.95 -5.92 0.29
C ALA A 240 -6.66 -5.40 0.93
N GLY A 241 -6.75 -4.39 1.81
CA GLY A 241 -5.60 -3.86 2.56
C GLY A 241 -4.95 -4.91 3.46
N LEU A 242 -5.77 -5.59 4.27
CA LEU A 242 -5.40 -6.77 5.05
C LEU A 242 -4.71 -7.85 4.20
N ALA A 243 -5.29 -8.18 3.04
CA ALA A 243 -4.74 -9.17 2.12
C ALA A 243 -3.36 -8.77 1.58
N ALA A 244 -3.18 -7.52 1.16
CA ALA A 244 -1.91 -7.01 0.68
C ALA A 244 -0.81 -7.02 1.75
N GLU A 245 -1.14 -6.64 2.99
CA GLU A 245 -0.21 -6.74 4.11
C GLU A 245 0.17 -8.20 4.38
N GLY A 246 -0.82 -9.11 4.43
CA GLY A 246 -0.60 -10.53 4.72
C GLY A 246 0.23 -11.26 3.66
N LEU A 247 0.23 -10.79 2.41
CA LEU A 247 1.08 -11.32 1.33
C LEU A 247 2.56 -10.93 1.46
N LYS A 248 2.85 -9.80 2.09
CA LYS A 248 4.22 -9.23 2.14
C LYS A 248 4.87 -9.39 3.52
N TYR A 249 4.12 -9.11 4.58
CA TYR A 249 4.61 -9.03 5.94
C TYR A 249 4.17 -10.23 6.76
N ASP A 250 4.97 -10.61 7.75
CA ASP A 250 4.63 -11.71 8.63
C ASP A 250 3.48 -11.32 9.60
N LYS A 251 3.35 -10.04 9.93
CA LYS A 251 2.28 -9.53 10.80
C LYS A 251 1.52 -8.42 10.10
N VAL A 252 0.20 -8.41 10.26
CA VAL A 252 -0.70 -7.34 9.80
C VAL A 252 -0.92 -6.34 10.94
N VAL A 253 -1.03 -5.04 10.64
CA VAL A 253 -1.29 -3.97 11.65
C VAL A 253 -2.51 -3.13 11.24
N GLY A 254 -2.76 -2.91 9.94
CA GLY A 254 -3.82 -2.00 9.46
C GLY A 254 -5.26 -2.54 9.49
N GLN A 255 -5.56 -3.62 10.21
CA GLN A 255 -6.81 -4.38 10.01
C GLN A 255 -8.06 -3.86 10.74
N SER A 256 -7.93 -2.96 11.72
CA SER A 256 -9.03 -2.66 12.65
C SER A 256 -10.16 -1.87 12.01
N ALA A 257 -9.83 -0.82 11.25
CA ALA A 257 -10.79 0.00 10.51
C ALA A 257 -11.51 -0.84 9.44
N ASP A 258 -10.77 -1.67 8.71
CA ASP A 258 -11.29 -2.59 7.68
C ASP A 258 -12.30 -3.59 8.23
N LEU A 259 -11.97 -4.25 9.34
CA LEU A 259 -12.87 -5.20 10.00
C LEU A 259 -14.11 -4.50 10.55
N PHE A 260 -13.98 -3.28 11.06
CA PHE A 260 -15.13 -2.48 11.50
C PHE A 260 -16.07 -2.12 10.34
N SER A 261 -15.50 -1.70 9.20
CA SER A 261 -16.25 -1.46 7.97
C SER A 261 -16.95 -2.72 7.47
N LEU A 262 -16.26 -3.86 7.45
CA LEU A 262 -16.86 -5.16 7.12
C LEU A 262 -18.02 -5.48 8.06
N GLN A 263 -17.85 -5.35 9.38
CA GLN A 263 -18.91 -5.60 10.35
C GLN A 263 -20.10 -4.65 10.13
N ARG A 264 -19.84 -3.39 9.79
CA ARG A 264 -20.86 -2.39 9.46
C ARG A 264 -21.70 -2.83 8.25
N PHE A 265 -21.09 -3.42 7.23
CA PHE A 265 -21.77 -3.97 6.06
C PHE A 265 -22.57 -5.23 6.40
N ILE A 266 -21.97 -6.15 7.14
CA ILE A 266 -22.60 -7.37 7.63
C ILE A 266 -23.90 -7.06 8.37
N ASN A 267 -23.86 -6.11 9.31
CA ASN A 267 -25.00 -5.72 10.13
C ASN A 267 -26.16 -5.08 9.31
N ARG A 268 -25.91 -4.66 8.06
CA ARG A 268 -26.89 -4.05 7.15
C ARG A 268 -27.34 -4.99 6.04
N SER A 269 -26.73 -6.17 5.95
CA SER A 269 -27.05 -7.16 4.92
C SER A 269 -28.38 -7.85 5.20
N LYS A 270 -29.10 -8.21 4.13
CA LYS A 270 -30.29 -9.05 4.20
C LYS A 270 -30.17 -10.25 3.24
N PRO A 271 -30.48 -11.48 3.69
CA PRO A 271 -30.86 -11.86 5.05
C PRO A 271 -29.68 -11.74 6.05
N PRO A 272 -29.96 -11.68 7.37
CA PRO A 272 -28.90 -11.66 8.39
C PRO A 272 -27.99 -12.88 8.26
N ILE A 273 -26.68 -12.66 8.33
CA ILE A 273 -25.70 -13.74 8.23
C ILE A 273 -25.28 -14.25 9.61
N GLY A 274 -25.26 -15.57 9.78
CA GLY A 274 -24.83 -16.23 11.01
C GLY A 274 -23.33 -16.08 11.27
N LYS A 275 -22.89 -16.32 12.51
CA LYS A 275 -21.47 -16.14 12.91
C LYS A 275 -20.48 -16.95 12.05
N GLU A 276 -20.83 -18.19 11.70
CA GLU A 276 -19.99 -19.02 10.82
C GLU A 276 -19.87 -18.45 9.41
N GLN A 277 -20.98 -17.92 8.88
CA GLN A 277 -21.00 -17.27 7.57
C GLN A 277 -20.19 -15.96 7.58
N GLN A 278 -20.18 -15.21 8.69
CA GLN A 278 -19.35 -14.01 8.85
C GLN A 278 -17.86 -14.36 8.83
N GLN A 279 -17.46 -15.41 9.55
CA GLN A 279 -16.08 -15.89 9.52
C GLN A 279 -15.69 -16.38 8.13
N ASN A 280 -16.57 -17.13 7.46
CA ASN A 280 -16.31 -17.58 6.10
C ASN A 280 -16.21 -16.42 5.11
N LEU A 281 -17.11 -15.43 5.20
CA LEU A 281 -17.09 -14.21 4.39
C LEU A 281 -15.74 -13.49 4.53
N THR A 282 -15.25 -13.33 5.77
CA THR A 282 -13.96 -12.69 6.04
C THR A 282 -12.81 -13.48 5.40
N ARG A 283 -12.73 -14.80 5.61
CA ARG A 283 -11.67 -15.65 5.03
C ARG A 283 -11.70 -15.64 3.51
N TRP A 284 -12.88 -15.81 2.93
CA TRP A 284 -13.07 -15.81 1.49
C TRP A 284 -12.73 -14.44 0.88
N ALA A 285 -13.14 -13.33 1.51
CA ALA A 285 -12.85 -11.99 1.02
C ALA A 285 -11.34 -11.70 1.01
N VAL A 286 -10.62 -12.09 2.08
CA VAL A 286 -9.15 -12.02 2.13
C VAL A 286 -8.54 -12.88 1.03
N LEU A 287 -8.99 -14.11 0.86
CA LEU A 287 -8.47 -15.02 -0.18
C LEU A 287 -8.64 -14.43 -1.57
N PHE A 288 -9.83 -13.93 -1.87
CA PHE A 288 -10.16 -13.39 -3.18
C PHE A 288 -9.39 -12.09 -3.44
N GLY A 289 -9.34 -11.17 -2.47
CA GLY A 289 -8.52 -9.97 -2.56
C GLY A 289 -7.04 -10.29 -2.78
N ALA A 290 -6.48 -11.23 -2.01
CA ALA A 290 -5.11 -11.67 -2.16
C ALA A 290 -4.84 -12.31 -3.53
N SER A 291 -5.79 -13.11 -4.05
CA SER A 291 -5.69 -13.67 -5.40
C SER A 291 -5.64 -12.57 -6.46
N LEU A 292 -6.52 -11.56 -6.38
CA LEU A 292 -6.54 -10.45 -7.31
C LEU A 292 -5.22 -9.67 -7.29
N LEU A 293 -4.69 -9.40 -6.10
CA LEU A 293 -3.42 -8.70 -5.92
C LEU A 293 -2.25 -9.50 -6.49
N LYS A 294 -2.19 -10.82 -6.29
CA LYS A 294 -1.15 -11.66 -6.88
C LYS A 294 -1.22 -11.69 -8.40
N THR A 295 -2.42 -11.82 -8.98
CA THR A 295 -2.60 -11.79 -10.44
C THR A 295 -2.24 -10.43 -11.03
N ASN A 296 -2.41 -9.34 -10.28
CA ASN A 296 -2.16 -7.97 -10.72
C ASN A 296 -0.95 -7.33 -10.00
N ALA A 297 0.05 -8.12 -9.63
CA ALA A 297 1.16 -7.65 -8.77
C ALA A 297 1.92 -6.45 -9.38
N THR A 298 2.20 -6.47 -10.68
CA THR A 298 2.85 -5.35 -11.39
C THR A 298 2.01 -4.07 -11.35
N THR A 299 0.69 -4.23 -11.44
CA THR A 299 -0.28 -3.13 -11.40
C THR A 299 -0.40 -2.55 -10.00
N HIS A 300 -0.42 -3.41 -8.98
CA HIS A 300 -0.45 -3.00 -7.57
C HIS A 300 0.79 -2.20 -7.19
N GLU A 301 1.98 -2.66 -7.61
CA GLU A 301 3.24 -1.96 -7.34
C GLU A 301 3.33 -0.62 -8.11
N ALA A 302 2.85 -0.57 -9.37
CA ALA A 302 2.79 0.68 -10.13
C ALA A 302 1.83 1.71 -9.50
N LEU A 303 0.67 1.24 -9.03
CA LEU A 303 -0.29 2.06 -8.31
C LEU A 303 0.27 2.56 -6.99
N MET A 304 0.90 1.69 -6.21
CA MET A 304 1.58 2.06 -4.97
C MET A 304 2.64 3.14 -5.23
N ALA A 305 3.44 3.02 -6.28
CA ALA A 305 4.44 4.01 -6.66
C ALA A 305 3.83 5.38 -7.04
N ALA A 306 2.66 5.38 -7.69
CA ALA A 306 1.92 6.60 -7.99
C ALA A 306 1.32 7.23 -6.72
N MET A 307 0.70 6.43 -5.86
CA MET A 307 0.08 6.90 -4.62
C MET A 307 1.12 7.45 -3.63
N SER A 308 2.29 6.81 -3.51
CA SER A 308 3.40 7.31 -2.69
C SER A 308 3.93 8.69 -3.14
N LYS A 309 3.69 9.07 -4.40
CA LYS A 309 3.99 10.41 -4.93
C LYS A 309 2.82 11.40 -4.77
N LYS A 310 1.76 11.01 -4.05
CA LYS A 310 0.52 11.79 -3.88
C LYS A 310 -0.16 12.16 -5.20
N ALA A 311 -0.10 11.26 -6.19
CA ALA A 311 -0.74 11.46 -7.49
C ALA A 311 -2.27 11.63 -7.35
N SER A 312 -2.92 12.33 -8.27
CA SER A 312 -4.38 12.41 -8.30
C SER A 312 -5.03 11.04 -8.57
N VAL A 313 -6.32 10.89 -8.23
CA VAL A 313 -7.09 9.66 -8.53
C VAL A 313 -7.02 9.32 -10.02
N LEU A 314 -7.09 10.33 -10.89
CA LEU A 314 -7.00 10.15 -12.34
C LEU A 314 -5.63 9.59 -12.77
N GLU A 315 -4.54 10.09 -12.18
CA GLU A 315 -3.19 9.59 -12.44
C GLU A 315 -2.99 8.18 -11.91
N CYS A 316 -3.59 7.83 -10.77
CA CYS A 316 -3.63 6.47 -10.25
C CYS A 316 -4.37 5.52 -11.23
N ILE A 317 -5.51 5.93 -11.78
CA ILE A 317 -6.24 5.15 -12.79
C ILE A 317 -5.38 4.97 -14.05
N LYS A 318 -4.72 6.03 -14.52
CA LYS A 318 -3.75 5.94 -15.63
C LYS A 318 -2.61 4.96 -15.32
N ALA A 319 -2.09 4.96 -14.09
CA ALA A 319 -1.04 4.02 -13.67
C ALA A 319 -1.54 2.56 -13.71
N ILE A 320 -2.79 2.32 -13.31
CA ILE A 320 -3.42 0.98 -13.36
C ILE A 320 -3.53 0.49 -14.81
N GLU A 321 -4.06 1.31 -15.71
CA GLU A 321 -4.31 0.93 -17.10
C GLU A 321 -3.03 0.87 -17.96
N SER A 322 -1.99 1.62 -17.58
CA SER A 322 -0.69 1.59 -18.27
C SER A 322 0.23 0.47 -17.79
N ALA A 323 0.01 -0.08 -16.59
CA ALA A 323 0.80 -1.19 -16.08
C ALA A 323 0.48 -2.48 -16.86
N SER A 324 1.52 -3.13 -17.41
CA SER A 324 1.45 -4.44 -18.06
C SER A 324 2.30 -5.44 -17.29
#